data_AF-A0A133V9X3-F1
#
_entry.id   AF-A0A133V9X3-F1
#
_cell.length_a   1.000
_cell.length_b   1.000
_cell.length_c   1.000
_cell.angle_alpha   90.00
_cell.angle_beta   90.00
_cell.angle_gamma   90.00
#
_symmetry.space_group_name_H-M   'P 1'
#
loop_
_entity.id
_entity.type
_entity.pdbx_description
1 polymer ?
#
loop_
_entity_poly.entity_id
_entity_poly.type
_entity_poly.pdbx_seq_one_letter_code
_entity_poly.pdbx_strand_id
1 'polypeptide(L)'
;MDLVVEETQEISGKIEPSPSKFHTQFATAAAFLSEGKSVIKSPLRVDDTRVLAHAIKDMGATVKRTEKKWTIWGLEDYQNPSGHAFDAKNSPMCLSLMASLAAFPSYIMIITADEQLRQTPVPNLIESLRQLGVEVHSTKQDMFQDFRIRGI
;
A
#
# COMPACT_ATOMS: atom_id res chain seq x y z
N MET A 1 -23.11 14.63 -4.84
CA MET A 1 -22.95 16.09 -4.96
C MET A 1 -22.88 16.36 -6.44
N ASP A 2 -23.83 17.14 -6.94
CA ASP A 2 -23.85 17.52 -8.35
C ASP A 2 -22.92 18.72 -8.51
N LEU A 3 -21.96 18.61 -9.43
CA LEU A 3 -21.04 19.68 -9.78
C LEU A 3 -21.56 20.37 -11.03
N VAL A 4 -21.80 21.68 -10.96
CA VAL A 4 -22.08 22.53 -12.11
C VAL A 4 -20.79 23.26 -12.47
N VAL A 5 -20.35 23.12 -13.72
CA VAL A 5 -19.15 23.77 -14.27
C VAL A 5 -19.61 24.78 -15.30
N GLU A 6 -19.24 26.04 -15.12
CA GLU A 6 -19.57 27.14 -16.03
C GLU A 6 -18.31 27.65 -16.74
N GLU A 7 -18.50 28.28 -17.91
CA GLU A 7 -17.41 28.86 -18.69
C GLU A 7 -16.79 30.06 -17.96
N THR A 8 -15.46 30.18 -18.03
CA THR A 8 -14.74 31.37 -17.58
C THR A 8 -13.79 31.83 -18.68
N GLN A 9 -13.69 33.14 -18.88
CA GLN A 9 -12.80 33.72 -19.90
C GLN A 9 -11.32 33.70 -19.49
N GLU A 10 -11.02 33.72 -18.19
CA GLU A 10 -9.65 33.68 -17.68
C GLU A 10 -9.59 32.97 -16.31
N ILE A 11 -8.47 32.30 -16.04
CA ILE A 11 -8.10 31.78 -14.71
C ILE A 11 -6.66 32.23 -14.45
N SER A 12 -6.44 33.02 -13.39
CA SER A 12 -5.10 33.45 -12.99
C SER A 12 -4.89 33.33 -11.47
N GLY A 13 -3.69 32.94 -11.06
CA GLY A 13 -3.33 32.73 -9.66
C GLY A 13 -2.10 31.86 -9.47
N LYS A 14 -1.70 31.66 -8.21
CA LYS A 14 -0.65 30.71 -7.80
C LYS A 14 -1.22 29.81 -6.72
N ILE A 15 -1.01 28.51 -6.86
CA ILE A 15 -1.37 27.52 -5.86
C ILE A 15 -0.18 26.62 -5.57
N GLU A 16 -0.11 26.13 -4.34
CA GLU A 16 0.74 24.98 -4.02
C GLU A 16 -0.08 23.71 -4.23
N PRO A 17 0.37 22.78 -5.09
CA PRO A 17 -0.36 21.55 -5.31
C PRO A 17 -0.35 20.69 -4.04
N SER A 18 -1.40 19.91 -3.86
CA SER A 18 -1.41 18.88 -2.82
C SER A 18 -0.27 17.87 -3.05
N PRO A 19 0.30 17.27 -1.99
CA PRO A 19 1.32 16.25 -2.15
C PRO A 19 0.85 15.06 -2.98
N SER A 20 1.77 14.39 -3.66
CA SER A 20 1.45 13.24 -4.52
C SER A 20 1.09 12.01 -3.69
N LYS A 21 -0.05 11.38 -4.05
CA LYS A 21 -0.51 10.10 -3.48
C LYS A 21 0.52 8.99 -3.70
N PHE A 22 0.95 8.82 -4.96
CA PHE A 22 1.89 7.75 -5.34
C PHE A 22 3.27 7.93 -4.69
N HIS A 23 3.79 9.16 -4.65
CA HIS A 23 5.05 9.40 -3.93
C HIS A 23 4.94 9.07 -2.45
N THR A 24 3.81 9.39 -1.81
CA THR A 24 3.58 9.00 -0.41
C THR A 24 3.53 7.48 -0.24
N GLN A 25 2.89 6.76 -1.16
CA GLN A 25 2.83 5.29 -1.13
C GLN A 25 4.21 4.64 -1.32
N PHE A 26 4.95 5.02 -2.37
CA PHE A 26 6.28 4.48 -2.63
C PHE A 26 7.29 4.86 -1.56
N ALA A 27 7.25 6.10 -1.04
CA ALA A 27 8.11 6.49 0.07
C ALA A 27 7.79 5.69 1.34
N THR A 28 6.53 5.34 1.57
CA THR A 28 6.12 4.49 2.70
C THR A 28 6.67 3.07 2.54
N ALA A 29 6.57 2.48 1.35
CA ALA A 29 7.13 1.16 1.06
C ALA A 29 8.67 1.15 1.15
N ALA A 30 9.35 2.15 0.59
CA ALA A 30 10.80 2.28 0.69
C ALA A 30 11.26 2.47 2.14
N ALA A 31 10.56 3.30 2.92
CA ALA A 31 10.85 3.51 4.32
C ALA A 31 10.64 2.26 5.19
N PHE A 32 9.71 1.39 4.80
CA PHE A 32 9.49 0.10 5.43
C PHE A 32 10.63 -0.89 5.19
N LEU A 33 11.20 -0.89 3.96
CA LEU A 33 12.32 -1.74 3.58
C LEU A 33 13.70 -1.18 3.98
N SER A 34 13.77 0.09 4.39
CA SER A 34 15.03 0.73 4.79
C SER A 34 15.42 0.37 6.22
N GLU A 35 16.71 0.15 6.45
CA GLU A 35 17.28 0.05 7.79
C GLU A 35 17.17 1.39 8.56
N GLY A 36 16.88 1.31 9.85
CA GLY A 36 16.82 2.48 10.72
C GLY A 36 15.64 3.41 10.42
N LYS A 37 15.88 4.73 10.46
CA LYS A 37 14.83 5.76 10.50
C LYS A 37 14.69 6.50 9.18
N SER A 38 13.49 6.43 8.61
CA SER A 38 13.05 7.18 7.44
C SER A 38 12.05 8.29 7.80
N VAL A 39 12.14 9.45 7.14
CA VAL A 39 11.24 10.60 7.37
C VAL A 39 10.63 11.07 6.06
N ILE A 40 9.32 10.89 5.93
CA ILE A 40 8.53 11.38 4.80
C ILE A 40 7.95 12.74 5.19
N LYS A 41 8.35 13.80 4.48
CA LYS A 41 7.84 15.17 4.68
C LYS A 41 6.63 15.41 3.78
N SER A 42 5.64 16.13 4.30
CA SER A 42 4.40 16.49 3.60
C SER A 42 3.70 15.29 2.94
N PRO A 43 3.44 14.19 3.66
CA PRO A 43 2.71 13.06 3.09
C PRO A 43 1.27 13.45 2.74
N LEU A 44 0.75 12.97 1.62
CA LEU A 44 -0.68 13.08 1.33
C LEU A 44 -1.44 12.20 2.33
N ARG A 45 -2.45 12.73 3.01
CA ARG A 45 -3.16 12.03 4.10
C ARG A 45 -4.56 11.59 3.69
N VAL A 46 -4.64 10.71 2.71
CA VAL A 46 -5.89 10.09 2.23
C VAL A 46 -5.96 8.62 2.62
N ASP A 47 -7.12 8.00 2.47
CA ASP A 47 -7.36 6.63 2.94
C ASP A 47 -6.35 5.62 2.38
N ASP A 48 -6.08 5.64 1.06
CA ASP A 48 -5.05 4.80 0.42
C ASP A 48 -3.70 4.84 1.17
N THR A 49 -3.20 6.04 1.43
CA THR A 49 -1.89 6.25 2.07
C THR A 49 -1.92 5.88 3.56
N ARG A 50 -3.05 6.11 4.23
CA ARG A 50 -3.21 5.80 5.66
C ARG A 50 -3.31 4.30 5.89
N VAL A 51 -4.04 3.61 5.03
CA VAL A 51 -4.20 2.15 5.04
C VAL A 51 -2.85 1.48 4.81
N LEU A 52 -2.06 1.94 3.83
CA LEU A 52 -0.71 1.43 3.62
C LEU A 52 0.21 1.67 4.82
N ALA A 53 0.22 2.88 5.39
CA ALA A 53 1.02 3.20 6.57
C ALA A 53 0.60 2.41 7.82
N HIS A 54 -0.67 2.03 7.93
CA HIS A 54 -1.15 1.15 8.99
C HIS A 54 -0.72 -0.29 8.76
N ALA A 55 -0.82 -0.78 7.52
CA ALA A 55 -0.43 -2.14 7.18
C ALA A 55 1.03 -2.41 7.49
N ILE A 56 1.95 -1.54 7.07
CA ILE A 56 3.38 -1.72 7.38
C ILE A 56 3.66 -1.72 8.90
N LYS A 57 2.83 -1.02 9.68
CA LYS A 57 2.92 -1.06 11.15
C LYS A 57 2.51 -2.43 11.67
N ASP A 58 1.44 -3.00 11.13
CA ASP A 58 0.97 -4.34 11.50
C ASP A 58 1.94 -5.44 11.05
N MET A 59 2.74 -5.17 10.02
CA MET A 59 3.86 -6.02 9.60
C MET A 59 5.09 -5.91 10.52
N GLY A 60 5.08 -5.04 11.54
CA GLY A 60 6.16 -4.92 12.52
C GLY A 60 6.92 -3.59 12.50
N ALA A 61 6.68 -2.71 11.52
CA ALA A 61 7.38 -1.42 11.49
C ALA A 61 6.88 -0.46 12.59
N THR A 62 7.77 0.41 13.08
CA THR A 62 7.34 1.50 13.96
C THR A 62 6.97 2.72 13.13
N VAL A 63 5.69 3.10 13.17
CA VAL A 63 5.18 4.22 12.38
C VAL A 63 4.62 5.33 13.28
N LYS A 64 5.26 6.51 13.26
CA LYS A 64 4.78 7.73 13.92
C LYS A 64 4.29 8.73 12.87
N ARG A 65 3.02 9.14 12.96
CA ARG A 65 2.40 10.05 11.98
C ARG A 65 2.01 11.36 12.64
N THR A 66 2.32 12.45 11.94
CA THR A 66 1.81 13.79 12.23
C THR A 66 1.22 14.37 10.95
N GLU A 67 0.66 15.57 11.03
CA GLU A 67 0.14 16.26 9.86
C GLU A 67 1.24 16.62 8.84
N LYS A 68 2.43 16.96 9.33
CA LYS A 68 3.53 17.50 8.52
C LYS A 68 4.53 16.43 8.06
N LYS A 69 4.65 15.33 8.81
CA LYS A 69 5.62 14.28 8.52
C LYS A 69 5.19 12.93 9.05
N TRP A 70 5.61 11.87 8.37
CA TRP A 70 5.61 10.51 8.87
C TRP A 70 7.06 10.09 9.16
N THR A 71 7.26 9.43 10.29
CA THR A 71 8.54 8.85 10.67
C THR A 71 8.33 7.36 10.79
N ILE A 72 9.07 6.61 9.99
CA ILE A 72 8.95 5.17 9.86
C ILE A 72 10.32 4.59 10.22
N TRP A 73 10.33 3.63 11.14
CA TRP A 73 11.45 2.73 11.32
C TRP A 73 11.06 1.43 10.65
N GLY A 74 11.86 1.00 9.67
CA GLY A 74 11.61 -0.18 8.87
C GLY A 74 11.71 -1.48 9.67
N LEU A 75 11.66 -2.61 8.98
CA LEU A 75 11.79 -3.92 9.60
C LEU A 75 13.24 -4.21 9.98
N GLU A 76 13.52 -4.25 11.29
CA GLU A 76 14.79 -4.78 11.82
C GLU A 76 14.68 -6.28 12.14
N ASP A 77 13.48 -6.77 12.47
CA ASP A 77 13.20 -8.18 12.75
C ASP A 77 11.83 -8.59 12.17
N TYR A 78 11.85 -9.57 11.26
CA TYR A 78 10.67 -10.10 10.56
C TYR A 78 9.82 -11.07 11.39
N GLN A 79 10.21 -11.35 12.64
CA GLN A 79 9.65 -12.47 13.39
C GLN A 79 8.35 -12.21 14.14
N ASN A 80 7.84 -10.97 14.22
CA ASN A 80 6.63 -10.71 15.02
C ASN A 80 5.68 -9.66 14.43
N PRO A 81 5.06 -9.94 13.26
CA PRO A 81 3.95 -9.12 12.77
C PRO A 81 2.77 -9.19 13.76
N SER A 82 2.12 -8.06 14.01
CA SER A 82 0.91 -7.99 14.85
C SER A 82 -0.38 -8.22 14.06
N GLY A 83 -0.30 -8.28 12.73
CA GLY A 83 -1.45 -8.52 11.85
C GLY A 83 -1.11 -9.39 10.65
N HIS A 84 -2.13 -10.09 10.15
CA HIS A 84 -2.01 -11.06 9.04
C HIS A 84 -3.03 -10.82 7.92
N ALA A 85 -3.70 -9.67 7.91
CA ALA A 85 -4.70 -9.32 6.92
C ALA A 85 -4.55 -7.87 6.46
N PHE A 86 -4.66 -7.65 5.17
CA PHE A 86 -4.64 -6.34 4.55
C PHE A 86 -5.81 -6.19 3.57
N ASP A 87 -6.57 -5.11 3.73
CA ASP A 87 -7.65 -4.74 2.81
C ASP A 87 -7.21 -3.53 1.98
N ALA A 88 -6.94 -3.77 0.70
CA ALA A 88 -6.54 -2.75 -0.26
C ALA A 88 -7.66 -1.78 -0.63
N LYS A 89 -8.90 -2.03 -0.18
CA LYS A 89 -10.10 -1.30 -0.57
C LYS A 89 -10.21 -1.25 -2.10
N ASN A 90 -10.39 -0.07 -2.66
CA ASN A 90 -10.45 0.17 -4.10
C ASN A 90 -9.10 0.63 -4.69
N SER A 91 -7.97 0.34 -4.03
CA SER A 91 -6.65 0.84 -4.44
C SER A 91 -5.76 -0.29 -5.00
N PRO A 92 -5.70 -0.47 -6.33
CA PRO A 92 -4.83 -1.45 -6.98
C PRO A 92 -3.35 -1.26 -6.62
N MET A 93 -2.93 0.00 -6.42
CA MET A 93 -1.57 0.32 -6.03
C MET A 93 -1.23 -0.19 -4.63
N CYS A 94 -2.14 -0.01 -3.67
CA CYS A 94 -1.95 -0.55 -2.32
C CYS A 94 -1.91 -2.09 -2.34
N LEU A 95 -2.78 -2.72 -3.13
CA LEU A 95 -2.78 -4.17 -3.31
C LEU A 95 -1.44 -4.69 -3.84
N SER A 96 -0.96 -4.08 -4.93
CA SER A 96 0.31 -4.46 -5.56
C SER A 96 1.49 -4.26 -4.61
N LEU A 97 1.61 -3.06 -4.00
CA LEU A 97 2.68 -2.77 -3.05
C LEU A 97 2.66 -3.72 -1.85
N MET A 98 1.51 -3.94 -1.23
CA MET A 98 1.43 -4.84 -0.08
C MET A 98 1.71 -6.29 -0.45
N ALA A 99 1.30 -6.73 -1.64
CA ALA A 99 1.63 -8.06 -2.12
C ALA A 99 3.15 -8.24 -2.29
N SER A 100 3.82 -7.23 -2.84
CA SER A 100 5.29 -7.24 -2.94
C SER A 100 5.97 -7.15 -1.56
N LEU A 101 5.47 -6.32 -0.65
CA LEU A 101 6.05 -6.19 0.70
C LEU A 101 5.88 -7.46 1.54
N ALA A 102 4.75 -8.16 1.38
CA ALA A 102 4.46 -9.42 2.06
C ALA A 102 5.34 -10.60 1.58
N ALA A 103 6.07 -10.44 0.48
CA ALA A 103 7.00 -11.44 -0.03
C ALA A 103 8.29 -11.57 0.79
N PHE A 104 8.68 -10.52 1.53
CA PHE A 104 9.94 -10.48 2.29
C PHE A 104 9.89 -11.19 3.65
N PRO A 105 8.88 -10.97 4.50
CA PRO A 105 8.84 -11.60 5.79
C PRO A 105 8.33 -13.04 5.69
N SER A 106 8.95 -13.98 6.39
CA SER A 106 8.56 -15.40 6.39
C SER A 106 7.29 -15.68 7.21
N TYR A 107 6.19 -14.96 6.94
CA TYR A 107 4.85 -15.23 7.49
C TYR A 107 3.77 -15.12 6.40
N ILE A 108 2.54 -15.49 6.75
CA ILE A 108 1.40 -15.48 5.84
C ILE A 108 0.60 -14.17 6.00
N MET A 109 0.47 -13.40 4.91
CA MET A 109 -0.45 -12.27 4.81
C MET A 109 -1.63 -12.61 3.91
N ILE A 110 -2.84 -12.34 4.39
CA ILE A 110 -4.09 -12.39 3.61
C ILE A 110 -4.31 -11.01 2.98
N ILE A 111 -4.39 -10.94 1.66
CA ILE A 111 -4.67 -9.68 0.94
C ILE A 111 -6.03 -9.77 0.28
N THR A 112 -6.91 -8.83 0.63
CA THR A 112 -8.26 -8.66 0.07
C THR A 112 -8.39 -7.26 -0.53
N ALA A 113 -9.45 -7.06 -1.30
CA ALA A 113 -9.87 -5.75 -1.79
C ALA A 113 -11.39 -5.58 -1.65
N ASP A 114 -11.92 -4.45 -2.10
CA ASP A 114 -13.36 -4.23 -2.18
C ASP A 114 -14.04 -5.06 -3.29
N GLU A 115 -15.36 -4.98 -3.39
CA GLU A 115 -16.13 -5.80 -4.34
C GLU A 115 -15.72 -5.58 -5.79
N GLN A 116 -15.51 -4.32 -6.19
CA GLN A 116 -15.16 -3.99 -7.56
C GLN A 116 -13.76 -4.48 -7.91
N LEU A 117 -12.77 -4.21 -7.04
CA LEU A 117 -11.40 -4.60 -7.30
C LEU A 117 -11.24 -6.13 -7.27
N ARG A 118 -11.98 -6.85 -6.42
CA ARG A 118 -12.01 -8.34 -6.38
C ARG A 118 -12.51 -9.01 -7.66
N GLN A 119 -13.17 -8.28 -8.56
CA GLN A 119 -13.64 -8.80 -9.84
C GLN A 119 -12.62 -8.61 -10.97
N THR A 120 -11.45 -8.04 -10.70
CA THR A 120 -10.45 -7.71 -11.73
C THR A 120 -9.29 -8.69 -11.68
N PRO A 121 -8.98 -9.52 -12.69
CA PRO A 121 -7.83 -10.42 -12.61
C PRO A 121 -6.49 -9.65 -12.54
N VAL A 122 -5.53 -10.14 -11.75
CA VAL A 122 -4.15 -9.62 -11.60
C VAL A 122 -3.08 -10.68 -11.88
N PRO A 123 -3.11 -11.35 -13.06
CA PRO A 123 -2.23 -12.46 -13.38
C PRO A 123 -0.75 -12.05 -13.34
N ASN A 124 -0.41 -10.90 -13.93
CA ASN A 124 0.97 -10.41 -13.97
C ASN A 124 1.60 -10.26 -12.58
N LEU A 125 0.83 -9.80 -11.59
CA LEU A 125 1.31 -9.65 -10.22
C LEU A 125 1.57 -11.02 -9.59
N ILE A 126 0.58 -11.92 -9.65
CA ILE A 126 0.66 -13.24 -9.02
C ILE A 126 1.75 -14.10 -9.68
N GLU A 127 1.84 -14.09 -11.00
CA GLU A 127 2.87 -14.80 -11.75
C GLU A 127 4.27 -14.27 -11.44
N SER A 128 4.45 -12.95 -11.37
CA SER A 128 5.74 -12.35 -11.01
C SER A 128 6.17 -12.76 -9.60
N LEU A 129 5.25 -12.74 -8.64
CA LEU A 129 5.53 -13.19 -7.26
C LEU A 129 5.90 -14.68 -7.21
N ARG A 130 5.14 -15.54 -7.91
CA ARG A 130 5.44 -16.98 -8.02
C ARG A 130 6.80 -17.22 -8.66
N GLN A 131 7.17 -16.46 -9.70
CA GLN A 131 8.50 -16.54 -10.33
C GLN A 131 9.64 -16.15 -9.39
N LEU A 132 9.38 -15.27 -8.42
CA LEU A 132 10.32 -14.91 -7.37
C LEU A 132 10.36 -15.93 -6.21
N GLY A 133 9.65 -17.06 -6.33
CA GLY A 133 9.60 -18.12 -5.32
C GLY A 133 8.59 -17.89 -4.20
N VAL A 134 7.78 -16.83 -4.29
CA VAL A 134 6.76 -16.50 -3.29
C VAL A 134 5.58 -17.45 -3.44
N GLU A 135 5.13 -18.03 -2.33
CA GLU A 135 3.97 -18.90 -2.31
C GLU A 135 2.68 -18.05 -2.27
N VAL A 136 1.94 -18.03 -3.39
CA VAL A 136 0.71 -17.24 -3.56
C VAL A 136 -0.49 -18.13 -3.88
N HIS A 137 -1.48 -18.12 -2.99
CA HIS A 137 -2.71 -18.92 -3.08
C HIS A 137 -3.96 -18.05 -3.13
N SER A 138 -4.68 -18.04 -4.26
CA SER A 138 -6.00 -17.42 -4.34
C SER A 138 -7.06 -18.25 -3.62
N THR A 139 -7.96 -17.58 -2.90
CA THR A 139 -8.96 -18.25 -2.04
C THR A 139 -10.30 -18.52 -2.72
N LYS A 140 -10.58 -17.88 -3.87
CA LYS A 140 -11.82 -18.09 -4.65
C LYS A 140 -11.52 -18.58 -6.06
N GLN A 141 -10.81 -17.76 -6.84
CA GLN A 141 -10.48 -18.03 -8.23
C GLN A 141 -9.01 -17.65 -8.45
N ASP A 142 -8.25 -18.52 -9.11
CA ASP A 142 -6.83 -18.26 -9.38
C ASP A 142 -6.70 -16.96 -10.18
N MET A 143 -5.67 -16.17 -9.88
CA MET A 143 -5.41 -14.85 -10.46
C MET A 143 -6.30 -13.68 -10.01
N PHE A 144 -7.24 -13.87 -9.07
CA PHE A 144 -8.07 -12.78 -8.52
C PHE A 144 -7.62 -12.36 -7.11
N GLN A 145 -8.00 -11.14 -6.71
CA GLN A 145 -7.78 -10.57 -5.37
C GLN A 145 -8.62 -11.33 -4.34
N ASP A 146 -8.09 -11.47 -3.11
CA ASP A 146 -8.42 -12.50 -2.12
C ASP A 146 -7.41 -13.66 -2.18
N PHE A 147 -6.14 -13.35 -1.92
CA PHE A 147 -5.06 -14.31 -1.94
C PHE A 147 -4.22 -14.27 -0.66
N ARG A 148 -3.62 -15.40 -0.33
CA ARG A 148 -2.65 -15.57 0.74
C ARG A 148 -1.26 -15.52 0.13
N ILE A 149 -0.40 -14.68 0.68
CA ILE A 149 1.02 -14.63 0.35
C ILE A 149 1.79 -15.15 1.55
N ARG A 150 2.69 -16.08 1.30
CA ARG A 150 3.73 -16.45 2.24
C ARG A 150 5.07 -16.00 1.68
N GLY A 151 5.74 -15.11 2.40
CA GLY A 151 7.08 -14.66 2.04
C GLY A 151 8.12 -15.78 2.15
N ILE A 152 9.25 -15.55 1.50
CA ILE A 152 10.39 -16.48 1.44
C ILE A 152 11.28 -16.42 2.68
#